data_AF-A0A1F4K8W9-F1
#
_entry.id   AF-A0A1F4K8W9-F1
#
_cell.length_a   1.000
_cell.length_b   1.000
_cell.length_c   1.000
_cell.angle_alpha   90.00
_cell.angle_beta   90.00
_cell.angle_gamma   90.00
#
_symmetry.space_group_name_H-M   'P 1'
#
loop_
_entity.id
_entity.type
_entity.pdbx_description
1 polymer ?
#
loop_
_entity_poly.entity_id
_entity_poly.type
_entity_poly.pdbx_seq_one_letter_code
_entity_poly.pdbx_strand_id
1 'polypeptide(L)'
;MLKSSPRPAAYVFTTSYCPTCPDAFHKLQTFIAASRQKVELAAVMMDVQGERALAHAHHFAGATRFYAFDGFEPAIRQSVDPKWPNVTPYIVLLGRNGSVQRSIGPPDARMLKKWLP
;
A
#
# COMPACT_ATOMS: atom_id res chain seq x y z
N MET A 1 10.52 -5.90 -6.08
CA MET A 1 9.86 -5.51 -4.80
C MET A 1 8.87 -6.56 -4.33
N LEU A 2 7.69 -6.71 -4.95
CA LEU A 2 6.60 -7.54 -4.41
C LEU A 2 6.86 -9.05 -4.33
N LYS A 3 7.77 -9.60 -5.15
CA LYS A 3 8.08 -11.05 -5.15
C LYS A 3 8.80 -11.50 -3.88
N SER A 4 9.62 -10.63 -3.29
CA SER A 4 10.42 -10.89 -2.08
C SER A 4 9.80 -10.30 -0.82
N SER A 5 8.60 -9.73 -0.92
CA SER A 5 7.87 -9.14 0.20
C SER A 5 7.37 -10.19 1.18
N PRO A 6 7.28 -9.87 2.49
CA PRO A 6 6.69 -10.77 3.47
C PRO A 6 5.21 -11.03 3.15
N ARG A 7 4.70 -12.15 3.68
CA ARG A 7 3.32 -12.58 3.50
C ARG A 7 2.72 -12.96 4.85
N PRO A 8 1.54 -12.42 5.22
CA PRO A 8 0.73 -11.49 4.44
C PRO A 8 1.26 -10.05 4.52
N ALA A 9 0.99 -9.25 3.48
CA ALA A 9 1.35 -7.83 3.44
C ALA A 9 0.33 -7.00 2.64
N ALA A 10 0.22 -5.72 2.99
CA ALA A 10 -0.51 -4.70 2.25
C ALA A 10 0.43 -3.54 1.93
N TYR A 11 0.53 -3.20 0.65
CA TYR A 11 1.25 -2.03 0.16
C TYR A 11 0.25 -1.00 -0.34
N VAL A 12 0.29 0.20 0.23
CA VAL A 12 -0.47 1.37 -0.23
C VAL A 12 0.47 2.28 -0.98
N PHE A 13 0.35 2.30 -2.29
CA PHE A 13 1.09 3.22 -3.13
C PHE A 13 0.35 4.55 -3.21
N THR A 14 1.07 5.63 -2.98
CA THR A 14 0.53 6.98 -2.75
C THR A 14 1.43 8.06 -3.36
N THR A 15 0.86 9.25 -3.52
CA THR A 15 1.57 10.48 -3.88
C THR A 15 1.31 11.57 -2.84
N SER A 16 2.18 12.57 -2.77
CA SER A 16 2.12 13.70 -1.84
C SER A 16 0.82 14.50 -1.92
N TYR A 17 0.16 14.47 -3.09
CA TYR A 17 -1.07 15.20 -3.40
C TYR A 17 -2.33 14.33 -3.37
N CYS A 18 -2.27 13.10 -2.86
CA CYS A 18 -3.41 12.19 -2.83
C CYS A 18 -4.27 12.36 -1.56
N PRO A 19 -5.42 13.05 -1.61
CA PRO A 19 -6.20 13.35 -0.41
C PRO A 19 -6.86 12.11 0.21
N THR A 20 -7.17 11.09 -0.60
CA THR A 20 -7.88 9.87 -0.17
C THR A 20 -6.95 8.73 0.25
N CYS A 21 -5.63 8.90 0.07
CA CYS A 21 -4.65 7.88 0.40
C CYS A 21 -4.55 7.58 1.91
N PRO A 22 -4.55 8.59 2.81
CA PRO A 22 -4.55 8.33 4.25
C PRO A 22 -5.80 7.54 4.71
N ASP A 23 -6.97 7.84 4.16
CA ASP A 23 -8.22 7.12 4.48
C ASP A 23 -8.17 5.65 4.06
N ALA A 24 -7.65 5.37 2.87
CA ALA A 24 -7.48 4.00 2.39
C ALA A 24 -6.50 3.21 3.26
N PHE A 25 -5.41 3.86 3.68
CA PHE A 25 -4.46 3.27 4.61
C PHE A 25 -5.11 2.98 5.98
N HIS A 26 -5.84 3.93 6.55
CA HIS A 26 -6.49 3.77 7.85
C HIS A 26 -7.55 2.65 7.84
N LYS A 27 -8.30 2.49 6.74
CA LYS A 27 -9.24 1.36 6.57
C LYS A 27 -8.52 0.00 6.62
N LEU A 28 -7.38 -0.11 5.93
CA LEU A 28 -6.54 -1.31 5.99
C LEU A 28 -5.99 -1.56 7.39
N GLN A 29 -5.46 -0.52 8.03
CA GLN A 29 -4.95 -0.60 9.40
C GLN A 29 -6.00 -1.10 10.38
N THR A 30 -7.22 -0.54 10.31
CA THR A 30 -8.36 -0.94 11.16
C THR A 30 -8.70 -2.41 10.97
N PHE A 31 -8.78 -2.87 9.71
CA PHE A 31 -9.06 -4.27 9.41
C PHE A 31 -7.95 -5.21 9.93
N ILE A 32 -6.69 -4.85 9.71
CA ILE A 32 -5.53 -5.63 10.19
C ILE A 32 -5.54 -5.70 11.71
N ALA A 33 -5.76 -4.57 12.41
CA ALA A 33 -5.83 -4.55 13.87
C ALA A 33 -6.93 -5.47 14.41
N ALA A 34 -8.11 -5.47 13.78
CA ALA A 34 -9.22 -6.35 14.14
C ALA A 34 -8.91 -7.83 13.91
N SER A 35 -8.11 -8.16 12.88
CA SER A 35 -7.71 -9.54 12.57
C SER A 35 -6.77 -10.17 13.60
N ARG A 36 -6.09 -9.35 14.42
CA ARG A 36 -5.01 -9.75 15.36
C ARG A 36 -3.86 -10.53 14.70
N GLN A 37 -3.77 -10.52 13.37
CA GLN A 37 -2.68 -11.14 12.65
C GLN A 37 -1.49 -10.18 12.52
N LYS A 38 -0.28 -10.72 12.55
CA LYS A 38 0.92 -9.97 12.15
C LYS A 38 0.94 -9.83 10.63
N VAL A 39 0.82 -8.60 10.15
CA VAL A 39 0.75 -8.24 8.73
C VAL A 39 1.67 -7.06 8.49
N GLU A 40 2.47 -7.10 7.42
CA GLU A 40 3.18 -5.90 6.98
C GLU A 40 2.17 -4.93 6.36
N LEU A 41 2.07 -3.73 6.92
CA LEU A 41 1.34 -2.61 6.32
C LEU A 41 2.34 -1.54 5.95
N ALA A 42 2.54 -1.32 4.66
CA ALA A 42 3.52 -0.40 4.14
C ALA A 42 2.87 0.69 3.30
N ALA A 43 3.32 1.93 3.47
CA ALA A 43 3.03 3.03 2.56
C ALA A 43 4.24 3.28 1.66
N VAL A 44 4.00 3.49 0.37
CA VAL A 44 5.02 3.74 -0.65
C VAL A 44 4.73 5.08 -1.30
N MET A 45 5.49 6.11 -0.91
CA MET A 45 5.45 7.44 -1.49
C MET A 45 6.20 7.44 -2.82
N MET A 46 5.56 7.86 -3.90
CA MET A 46 6.08 7.65 -5.26
C MET A 46 6.67 8.89 -5.94
N ASP A 47 6.31 10.09 -5.48
CA ASP A 47 6.56 11.37 -6.16
C ASP A 47 7.50 12.32 -5.39
N VAL A 48 7.76 12.03 -4.11
CA VAL A 48 8.68 12.81 -3.27
C VAL A 48 9.62 11.90 -2.48
N GLN A 49 10.79 12.45 -2.13
CA GLN A 49 11.89 11.72 -1.47
C GLN A 49 12.47 12.51 -0.28
N GLY A 50 13.34 11.86 0.50
CA GLY A 50 14.07 12.47 1.61
C GLY A 50 13.15 13.17 2.61
N GLU A 51 13.55 14.36 3.06
CA GLU A 51 12.80 15.18 4.02
C GLU A 51 11.36 15.49 3.56
N ARG A 52 11.13 15.65 2.24
CA ARG A 52 9.77 15.88 1.73
C ARG A 52 8.88 14.67 1.94
N ALA A 53 9.40 13.45 1.70
CA ALA A 53 8.65 12.23 1.97
C ALA A 53 8.38 12.05 3.47
N LEU A 54 9.36 12.35 4.32
CA LEU A 54 9.22 12.29 5.78
C LEU A 54 8.12 13.23 6.28
N ALA A 55 8.00 14.42 5.69
CA ALA A 55 6.94 15.37 6.02
C ALA A 55 5.53 14.78 5.81
N HIS A 56 5.33 13.79 4.94
CA HIS A 56 4.05 13.12 4.72
C HIS A 56 3.88 11.82 5.54
N ALA A 57 4.93 11.30 6.17
CA ALA A 57 4.89 10.01 6.86
C ALA A 57 3.86 9.98 8.00
N HIS A 58 3.60 11.14 8.63
CA HIS A 58 2.62 11.27 9.71
C HIS A 58 1.18 10.95 9.27
N HIS A 59 0.84 11.08 7.98
CA HIS A 59 -0.46 10.67 7.44
C HIS A 59 -0.66 9.14 7.41
N PHE A 60 0.42 8.37 7.58
CA PHE A 60 0.43 6.92 7.54
C PHE A 60 0.87 6.32 8.90
N ALA A 61 0.52 7.00 9.99
CA ALA A 61 0.86 6.58 11.34
C ALA A 61 0.42 5.12 11.61
N GLY A 62 1.34 4.32 12.14
CA GLY A 62 1.16 2.88 12.38
C GLY A 62 1.45 1.99 11.15
N ALA A 63 2.00 2.56 10.08
CA ALA A 63 2.71 1.78 9.08
C ALA A 63 3.88 1.02 9.73
N THR A 64 4.01 -0.25 9.36
CA THR A 64 5.19 -1.05 9.72
C THR A 64 6.42 -0.63 8.92
N ARG A 65 6.21 -0.07 7.72
CA ARG A 65 7.24 0.47 6.83
C ARG A 65 6.71 1.67 6.06
N PHE A 66 7.54 2.68 5.90
CA PHE A 66 7.30 3.80 4.99
C PHE A 66 8.46 3.85 4.00
N TYR A 67 8.15 3.74 2.71
CA TYR A 67 9.14 3.78 1.63
C TYR A 67 8.94 5.07 0.83
N ALA A 68 10.05 5.71 0.47
CA ALA A 68 10.07 6.71 -0.59
C ALA A 68 10.71 6.08 -1.83
N PHE A 69 10.01 6.11 -2.95
CA PHE A 69 10.56 5.62 -4.20
C PHE A 69 11.53 6.64 -4.78
N ASP A 70 12.76 6.19 -5.01
CA ASP A 70 13.77 6.98 -5.71
C ASP A 70 13.82 6.56 -7.18
N GLY A 71 13.18 7.35 -8.04
CA GLY A 71 13.23 7.14 -9.48
C GLY A 71 12.05 7.75 -10.23
N PHE A 72 11.93 7.34 -11.50
CA PHE A 72 10.86 7.76 -12.38
C PHE A 72 9.55 7.05 -12.02
N GLU A 73 8.56 7.78 -11.50
CA GLU A 73 7.30 7.24 -10.96
C GLU A 73 6.59 6.21 -11.88
N PRO A 74 6.51 6.39 -13.23
CA PRO A 74 5.95 5.36 -14.10
C PRO A 74 6.70 4.02 -14.05
N ALA A 75 7.99 3.98 -13.72
CA ALA A 75 8.78 2.76 -13.65
C ALA A 75 8.32 1.85 -12.50
N ILE A 76 8.02 2.40 -11.32
CA ILE A 76 7.48 1.60 -10.21
C ILE A 76 6.09 1.08 -10.55
N ARG A 77 5.25 1.88 -11.23
CA ARG A 77 3.93 1.42 -11.71
C ARG A 77 4.07 0.24 -12.67
N GLN A 78 4.93 0.37 -13.68
CA GLN A 78 5.23 -0.70 -14.64
C GLN A 78 5.74 -1.97 -13.95
N SER A 79 6.57 -1.84 -12.91
CA SER A 79 7.08 -2.99 -12.16
C SER A 79 6.02 -3.65 -11.25
N VAL A 80 5.04 -2.89 -10.76
CA VAL A 80 4.02 -3.36 -9.81
C VAL A 80 2.82 -3.97 -10.54
N ASP A 81 2.29 -3.23 -11.51
CA ASP A 81 1.23 -3.62 -12.42
C ASP A 81 1.29 -2.76 -13.69
N PRO A 82 1.73 -3.33 -14.84
CA PRO A 82 1.70 -2.64 -16.13
C PRO A 82 0.33 -2.10 -16.55
N LYS A 83 -0.75 -2.60 -15.94
CA LYS A 83 -2.13 -2.17 -16.22
C LYS A 83 -2.65 -1.09 -15.26
N TRP A 84 -1.82 -0.60 -14.35
CA TRP A 84 -2.22 0.44 -13.40
C TRP A 84 -2.51 1.77 -14.13
N PRO A 85 -3.75 2.30 -14.07
CA PRO A 85 -4.17 3.50 -14.82
C PRO A 85 -3.63 4.84 -14.28
N ASN A 86 -2.50 4.86 -13.55
CA ASN A 86 -1.96 6.06 -12.91
C ASN A 86 -2.87 6.72 -11.86
N VAL A 87 -3.59 5.91 -11.07
CA VAL A 87 -4.51 6.41 -10.03
C VAL A 87 -4.06 5.94 -8.65
N THR A 88 -3.91 6.86 -7.71
CA THR A 88 -3.64 6.58 -6.29
C THR A 88 -4.89 6.87 -5.42
N PRO A 89 -5.07 6.17 -4.28
CA PRO A 89 -4.22 5.10 -3.77
C PRO A 89 -4.37 3.84 -4.62
N TYR A 90 -3.25 3.16 -4.84
CA TYR A 90 -3.24 1.83 -5.44
C TYR A 90 -2.76 0.85 -4.40
N ILE A 91 -3.53 -0.21 -4.20
CA ILE A 91 -3.33 -1.13 -3.09
C ILE A 91 -2.97 -2.48 -3.66
N VAL A 92 -1.93 -3.08 -3.08
CA VAL A 92 -1.54 -4.45 -3.37
C VAL A 92 -1.61 -5.26 -2.08
N LEU A 93 -2.45 -6.29 -2.09
CA LEU A 93 -2.62 -7.23 -0.99
C LEU A 93 -1.95 -8.55 -1.35
N LEU A 94 -0.98 -8.96 -0.55
CA LEU A 94 -0.25 -10.22 -0.68
C LEU A 94 -0.76 -11.20 0.36
N GLY A 95 -1.41 -12.28 -0.07
CA GLY A 95 -1.89 -13.34 0.81
C GLY A 95 -0.80 -14.33 1.21
N ARG A 96 -1.02 -15.04 2.32
CA ARG A 96 -0.14 -16.12 2.81
C ARG A 96 0.07 -17.24 1.78
N ASN A 97 -0.97 -17.53 1.00
CA ASN A 97 -1.00 -18.58 -0.04
C ASN A 97 -0.39 -18.15 -1.39
N GLY A 98 0.35 -17.04 -1.44
CA GLY A 98 0.90 -16.52 -2.69
C GLY A 98 -0.06 -15.64 -3.49
N SER A 99 -1.35 -15.57 -3.12
CA SER A 99 -2.34 -14.73 -3.82
C SER A 99 -1.93 -13.26 -3.83
N VAL A 100 -2.34 -12.56 -4.89
CA VAL A 100 -2.14 -11.13 -5.07
C VAL A 100 -3.49 -10.54 -5.47
N GLN A 101 -3.97 -9.58 -4.69
CA GLN A 101 -5.15 -8.78 -5.04
C GLN A 101 -4.71 -7.33 -5.18
N ARG A 102 -5.35 -6.61 -6.09
CA ARG A 102 -5.04 -5.20 -6.35
C ARG A 102 -6.33 -4.39 -6.42
N SER A 103 -6.30 -3.16 -5.92
CA SER A 103 -7.45 -2.24 -6.01
C SER A 103 -6.98 -0.80 -6.20
N ILE A 104 -7.80 -0.02 -6.90
CA ILE A 104 -7.74 1.44 -6.88
C ILE A 104 -8.69 1.88 -5.77
N GLY A 105 -8.21 2.70 -4.84
CA GLY A 105 -8.98 3.02 -3.65
C GLY A 105 -8.97 1.91 -2.59
N PRO A 106 -9.63 2.14 -1.44
CA PRO A 106 -9.72 1.19 -0.35
C PRO A 106 -10.30 -0.16 -0.83
N PRO A 107 -9.78 -1.31 -0.37
CA PRO A 107 -10.32 -2.60 -0.79
C PRO A 107 -11.69 -2.83 -0.15
N ASP A 108 -12.60 -3.47 -0.88
CA ASP A 108 -13.89 -3.82 -0.33
C ASP A 108 -13.80 -4.95 0.71
N ALA A 109 -14.87 -5.14 1.50
CA ALA A 109 -14.91 -6.13 2.56
C ALA A 109 -14.74 -7.58 2.06
N ARG A 110 -15.15 -7.88 0.82
CA ARG A 110 -15.01 -9.22 0.24
C ARG A 110 -13.54 -9.50 -0.08
N MET A 111 -12.85 -8.51 -0.67
CA MET A 111 -11.43 -8.58 -0.98
C MET A 111 -10.60 -8.74 0.31
N LEU A 112 -10.92 -7.97 1.36
CA LEU A 112 -10.26 -8.05 2.66
C LEU A 112 -10.43 -9.41 3.32
N LYS A 113 -11.66 -9.94 3.40
CA LYS A 113 -11.94 -11.29 3.93
C LYS A 113 -11.25 -12.39 3.13
N LYS A 114 -11.13 -12.23 1.81
CA LYS A 114 -10.39 -13.20 0.98
C LYS A 114 -8.88 -13.12 1.20
N TRP A 115 -8.35 -11.93 1.50
CA TRP A 115 -6.92 -11.70 1.71
C TRP A 115 -6.45 -12.21 3.07
N LEU A 116 -7.17 -11.84 4.13
CA LEU A 116 -6.95 -12.28 5.52
C LEU A 116 -8.25 -12.91 6.04
N PRO A 117 -8.47 -14.21 5.77
CA PRO A 117 -9.59 -14.95 6.33
C PRO A 117 -9.47 -15.12 7.85
#